data_AF-A0A383CI82-F1
#
_entry.id   AF-A0A383CI82-F1
#
_cell.length_a   1.000
_cell.length_b   1.000
_cell.length_c   1.000
_cell.angle_alpha   90.00
_cell.angle_beta   90.00
_cell.angle_gamma   90.00
#
_symmetry.space_group_name_H-M   'P 1'
#
loop_
_entity.id
_entity.type
_entity.pdbx_description
1 polymer ?
#
loop_
_entity_poly.entity_id
_entity_poly.type
_entity_poly.pdbx_seq_one_letter_code
_entity_poly.pdbx_strand_id
1 'polypeptide(L)'
;MGRTKSDISNSAIRIFLQDVGKFYDKARGYDPFGPKKYQKEELLKYFNSECCFCGCQINNKTLSQDHLIPMNKASLGLHAWGNVVPCCKDCNNEKQQQPWQEFLNKKCDGEVLKLRINRINDFVKSMKYDPNLNLHDYADNLYNDVGEVASTLIRLRYSQAENSIKKLLQNNN
;
A
#
# COMPACT_ATOMS: atom_id res chain seq x y z
N MET A 1 6.64 14.05 16.27
CA MET A 1 6.60 12.57 16.41
C MET A 1 7.92 12.04 15.85
N GLY A 2 8.80 11.50 16.69
CA GLY A 2 10.12 11.03 16.25
C GLY A 2 9.98 9.80 15.36
N ARG A 3 10.60 9.81 14.18
CA ARG A 3 10.60 8.64 13.30
C ARG A 3 11.34 7.49 14.01
N THR A 4 10.74 6.32 14.05
CA THR A 4 11.25 5.15 14.79
C THR A 4 11.83 4.10 13.84
N LYS A 5 12.49 3.08 14.40
CA LYS A 5 12.95 1.87 13.66
C LYS A 5 11.85 1.31 12.75
N SER A 6 10.61 1.28 13.23
CA SER A 6 9.48 0.74 12.47
C SER A 6 9.15 1.56 11.22
N ASP A 7 9.42 2.87 11.20
CA ASP A 7 9.15 3.70 10.01
C ASP A 7 10.05 3.34 8.83
N ILE A 8 11.32 3.02 9.11
CA ILE A 8 12.28 2.57 8.11
C ILE A 8 11.87 1.19 7.59
N SER A 9 11.60 0.25 8.50
CA SER A 9 11.16 -1.10 8.13
C SER A 9 9.83 -1.10 7.37
N ASN A 10 8.85 -0.30 7.79
CA ASN A 10 7.57 -0.14 7.07
C ASN A 10 7.76 0.46 5.68
N SER A 11 8.74 1.35 5.50
CA SER A 11 9.07 1.90 4.18
C SER A 11 9.69 0.85 3.28
N ALA A 12 10.57 -0.01 3.81
CA ALA A 12 11.11 -1.15 3.08
C ALA A 12 10.01 -2.15 2.66
N ILE A 13 9.06 -2.46 3.55
CA ILE A 13 7.89 -3.30 3.20
C ILE A 13 7.12 -2.70 2.03
N ARG A 14 6.83 -1.39 2.04
CA ARG A 14 6.08 -0.75 0.95
C ARG A 14 6.82 -0.83 -0.39
N ILE A 15 8.14 -0.62 -0.39
CA ILE A 15 8.96 -0.75 -1.60
C ILE A 15 8.93 -2.20 -2.10
N PHE A 16 9.12 -3.17 -1.20
CA PHE A 16 9.05 -4.59 -1.52
C PHE A 16 7.71 -4.98 -2.16
N LEU A 17 6.58 -4.59 -1.55
CA LEU A 17 5.24 -4.90 -2.08
C LEU A 17 4.96 -4.21 -3.42
N GLN A 18 5.55 -3.03 -3.68
CA GLN A 18 5.47 -2.38 -4.99
C GLN A 18 6.25 -3.15 -6.05
N ASP A 19 7.47 -3.61 -5.75
CA ASP A 19 8.30 -4.33 -6.71
C ASP A 19 7.77 -5.74 -6.98
N VAL A 20 7.30 -6.44 -5.95
CA VAL A 20 6.58 -7.70 -6.10
C VAL A 20 5.30 -7.48 -6.92
N GLY A 21 4.55 -6.40 -6.67
CA GLY A 21 3.37 -6.03 -7.47
C GLY A 21 3.67 -5.86 -8.96
N LYS A 22 4.76 -5.14 -9.29
CA LYS A 22 5.20 -4.99 -10.69
C LYS A 22 5.55 -6.32 -11.34
N PHE A 23 6.28 -7.18 -10.63
CA PHE A 23 6.60 -8.51 -11.15
C PHE A 23 5.33 -9.35 -11.33
N TYR A 24 4.42 -9.30 -10.35
CA TYR A 24 3.17 -10.06 -10.34
C TYR A 24 2.25 -9.68 -11.51
N ASP A 25 2.16 -8.39 -11.86
CA ASP A 25 1.47 -7.93 -13.05
C ASP A 25 2.11 -8.49 -14.33
N LYS A 26 3.43 -8.37 -14.47
CA LYS A 26 4.16 -8.90 -15.63
C LYS A 26 3.97 -10.40 -15.80
N ALA A 27 4.09 -11.16 -14.71
CA ALA A 27 3.95 -12.61 -14.71
C ALA A 27 2.56 -13.07 -15.16
N ARG A 28 1.53 -12.24 -14.98
CA ARG A 28 0.16 -12.51 -15.40
C ARG A 28 -0.21 -11.90 -16.76
N GLY A 29 0.76 -11.30 -17.45
CA GLY A 29 0.60 -10.74 -18.79
C GLY A 29 0.10 -9.29 -18.82
N TYR A 30 0.17 -8.56 -17.70
CA TYR A 30 -0.22 -7.16 -17.61
C TYR A 30 1.02 -6.26 -17.64
N ASP A 31 0.86 -5.07 -18.22
CA ASP A 31 1.79 -3.99 -17.95
C ASP A 31 1.60 -3.49 -16.49
N PRO A 32 2.69 -3.41 -15.68
CA PRO A 32 2.60 -3.06 -14.26
C PRO A 32 1.77 -1.83 -13.97
N PHE A 33 0.82 -1.96 -13.05
CA PHE A 33 0.03 -0.84 -12.59
C PHE A 33 0.94 0.25 -11.99
N GLY A 34 0.73 1.49 -12.41
CA GLY A 34 1.56 2.62 -12.03
C GLY A 34 0.90 3.97 -12.35
N PRO A 35 1.68 5.05 -12.51
CA PRO A 35 1.14 6.40 -12.63
C PRO A 35 0.63 6.74 -14.05
N LYS A 36 0.53 5.76 -14.96
CA LYS A 36 0.23 6.01 -16.37
C LYS A 36 -1.24 6.42 -16.55
N LYS A 37 -1.48 7.40 -17.42
CA LYS A 37 -2.82 7.97 -17.63
C LYS A 37 -3.84 6.93 -18.12
N TYR A 38 -3.48 6.10 -19.12
CA TYR A 38 -4.40 5.10 -19.65
C TYR A 38 -4.81 4.05 -18.61
N GLN A 39 -3.91 3.68 -17.68
CA GLN A 39 -4.24 2.72 -16.62
C GLN A 39 -5.31 3.28 -15.68
N LYS A 40 -5.25 4.59 -15.37
CA LYS A 40 -6.30 5.28 -14.61
C LYS A 40 -7.63 5.33 -15.36
N GLU A 41 -7.57 5.56 -16.67
CA GLU A 41 -8.75 5.58 -17.54
C GLU A 41 -9.40 4.21 -17.68
N GLU A 42 -8.61 3.15 -17.82
CA GLU A 42 -9.08 1.75 -17.82
C GLU A 42 -9.75 1.39 -16.49
N LEU A 43 -9.12 1.79 -15.37
CA LEU A 43 -9.66 1.56 -14.04
C LEU A 43 -11.00 2.30 -13.85
N LEU A 44 -11.07 3.58 -14.20
CA LEU A 44 -12.32 4.35 -14.16
C LEU A 44 -13.38 3.74 -15.09
N LYS A 45 -13.01 3.33 -16.30
CA LYS A 45 -13.93 2.73 -17.27
C LYS A 45 -14.56 1.44 -16.74
N TYR A 46 -13.78 0.55 -16.12
CA TYR A 46 -14.31 -0.66 -15.50
C TYR A 46 -15.34 -0.34 -14.42
N PHE A 47 -15.07 0.69 -13.63
CA PHE A 47 -15.92 1.14 -12.54
C PHE A 47 -16.95 2.19 -12.97
N ASN A 48 -17.26 2.36 -14.26
CA ASN A 48 -18.23 3.34 -14.78
C ASN A 48 -17.99 4.77 -14.24
N SER A 49 -16.74 5.15 -14.01
CA SER A 49 -16.36 6.41 -13.38
C SER A 49 -17.00 6.62 -12.00
N GLU A 50 -17.24 5.55 -11.26
CA GLU A 50 -17.81 5.58 -9.90
C GLU A 50 -16.78 5.15 -8.86
N CYS A 51 -16.88 5.74 -7.67
CA CYS A 51 -16.18 5.26 -6.50
C CYS A 51 -16.62 3.82 -6.21
N CYS A 52 -15.64 2.92 -6.15
CA CYS A 52 -15.84 1.50 -5.87
C CYS A 52 -16.60 1.24 -4.56
N PHE A 53 -16.50 2.14 -3.58
CA PHE A 53 -17.08 1.96 -2.25
C PHE A 53 -18.44 2.63 -2.07
N CYS A 54 -18.59 3.90 -2.47
CA CYS A 54 -19.81 4.68 -2.23
C CYS A 54 -20.64 4.97 -3.49
N GLY A 55 -20.12 4.68 -4.69
CA GLY A 55 -20.82 4.90 -5.96
C GLY A 55 -20.88 6.35 -6.43
N CYS A 56 -20.26 7.31 -5.72
CA CYS A 56 -20.24 8.69 -6.21
C CYS A 56 -19.41 8.81 -7.50
N GLN A 57 -19.79 9.74 -8.37
CA GLN A 57 -19.08 9.96 -9.63
C GLN A 57 -17.69 10.56 -9.38
N ILE A 58 -16.69 9.97 -10.03
CA ILE A 58 -15.28 10.37 -9.97
C ILE A 58 -14.71 10.44 -11.38
N ASN A 59 -13.69 11.26 -11.59
CA ASN A 59 -13.01 11.38 -12.88
C ASN A 59 -11.50 11.48 -12.67
N ASN A 60 -10.72 11.61 -13.74
CA ASN A 60 -9.26 11.71 -13.65
C ASN A 60 -8.73 12.80 -12.69
N LYS A 61 -9.50 13.86 -12.41
CA LYS A 61 -9.12 14.93 -11.47
C LYS A 61 -9.49 14.62 -10.02
N THR A 62 -10.56 13.85 -9.78
CA THR A 62 -11.08 13.53 -8.44
C THR A 62 -10.80 12.09 -7.99
N LEU A 63 -10.26 11.27 -8.90
CA LEU A 63 -9.87 9.89 -8.67
C LEU A 63 -8.82 9.81 -7.56
N SER A 64 -9.15 9.02 -6.54
CA SER A 64 -8.19 8.43 -5.61
C SER A 64 -8.04 6.94 -5.91
N GLN A 65 -6.92 6.35 -5.50
CA GLN A 65 -6.65 4.92 -5.66
C GLN A 65 -6.48 4.33 -4.27
N ASP A 66 -7.15 3.22 -4.02
CA ASP A 66 -7.07 2.48 -2.75
C ASP A 66 -6.73 1.01 -3.07
N HIS A 67 -6.19 0.32 -2.09
CA HIS A 67 -5.85 -1.09 -2.13
C HIS A 67 -6.89 -1.89 -1.36
N LEU A 68 -7.55 -2.83 -2.02
CA LEU A 68 -8.54 -3.72 -1.40
C LEU A 68 -7.93 -4.44 -0.19
N ILE A 69 -6.76 -5.05 -0.40
CA ILE A 69 -5.87 -5.55 0.64
C ILE A 69 -4.83 -4.46 0.95
N PRO A 70 -4.77 -3.94 2.18
CA PRO A 70 -3.84 -2.89 2.57
C PRO A 70 -2.36 -3.23 2.31
N MET A 71 -1.60 -2.24 1.81
CA MET A 71 -0.17 -2.37 1.55
C MET A 71 0.66 -2.06 2.82
N ASN A 72 0.58 -2.95 3.80
CA ASN A 72 1.27 -2.84 5.09
C ASN A 72 1.83 -4.21 5.55
N LYS A 73 2.60 -4.23 6.64
CA LYS A 73 3.23 -5.46 7.17
C LYS A 73 2.21 -6.56 7.53
N ALA A 74 1.03 -6.18 8.02
CA ALA A 74 0.04 -7.12 8.51
C ALA A 74 -0.73 -7.82 7.38
N SER A 75 -1.04 -7.11 6.29
CA SER A 75 -1.90 -7.62 5.21
C SER A 75 -1.17 -7.90 3.89
N LEU A 76 0.02 -7.33 3.69
CA LEU A 76 0.90 -7.57 2.54
C LEU A 76 0.24 -7.43 1.15
N GLY A 77 -0.76 -6.56 1.02
CA GLY A 77 -1.41 -6.30 -0.26
C GLY A 77 -0.47 -5.62 -1.26
N LEU A 78 -0.51 -6.04 -2.53
CA LEU A 78 0.37 -5.53 -3.57
C LEU A 78 -0.18 -4.26 -4.22
N HIS A 79 0.70 -3.36 -4.67
CA HIS A 79 0.30 -2.33 -5.64
C HIS A 79 0.30 -2.93 -7.05
N ALA A 80 -0.82 -3.54 -7.44
CA ALA A 80 -0.97 -4.33 -8.66
C ALA A 80 -2.41 -4.29 -9.19
N TRP A 81 -2.59 -4.66 -10.48
CA TRP A 81 -3.92 -4.85 -11.07
C TRP A 81 -4.73 -5.88 -10.29
N GLY A 82 -5.99 -5.55 -10.02
CA GLY A 82 -6.92 -6.37 -9.23
C GLY A 82 -6.93 -6.05 -7.74
N ASN A 83 -5.84 -5.51 -7.17
CA ASN A 83 -5.85 -5.00 -5.79
C ASN A 83 -6.12 -3.49 -5.72
N VAL A 84 -5.67 -2.74 -6.73
CA VAL A 84 -5.92 -1.29 -6.80
C VAL A 84 -7.27 -1.01 -7.43
N VAL A 85 -8.12 -0.25 -6.73
CA VAL A 85 -9.47 0.14 -7.18
C VAL A 85 -9.65 1.67 -7.18
N PRO A 86 -10.56 2.20 -8.02
CA PRO A 86 -10.82 3.63 -8.06
C PRO A 86 -11.79 4.00 -6.93
N CYS A 87 -11.49 5.05 -6.18
CA CYS A 87 -12.36 5.53 -5.11
C CYS A 87 -12.35 7.06 -5.04
N CYS A 88 -13.29 7.63 -4.29
CA CYS A 88 -13.21 9.03 -3.91
C CYS A 88 -12.25 9.22 -2.74
N LYS A 89 -11.74 10.44 -2.57
CA LYS A 89 -10.83 10.80 -1.49
C LYS A 89 -11.41 10.52 -0.10
N ASP A 90 -12.71 10.75 0.09
CA ASP A 90 -13.37 10.57 1.39
C ASP A 90 -13.39 9.09 1.79
N CYS A 91 -13.74 8.19 0.87
CA CYS A 91 -13.73 6.76 1.15
C CYS A 91 -12.31 6.24 1.42
N ASN A 92 -11.31 6.69 0.67
CA ASN A 92 -9.91 6.30 0.90
C ASN A 92 -9.44 6.72 2.31
N ASN A 93 -9.73 7.96 2.69
CA ASN A 93 -9.38 8.51 4.00
C ASN A 93 -10.09 7.82 5.16
N GLU A 94 -11.28 7.28 4.95
CA GLU A 94 -12.07 6.59 5.96
C GLU A 94 -11.69 5.10 6.08
N LYS A 95 -11.47 4.42 4.94
CA LYS A 95 -11.07 3.00 4.93
C LYS A 95 -9.68 2.83 5.55
N GLN A 96 -8.71 3.65 5.15
CA GLN A 96 -7.33 3.55 5.60
C GLN A 96 -6.78 2.12 5.47
N GLN A 97 -6.37 1.52 6.59
CA GLN A 97 -5.80 0.17 6.67
C GLN A 97 -6.85 -0.92 6.93
N GLN A 98 -8.15 -0.60 6.90
CA GLN A 98 -9.21 -1.59 7.12
C GLN A 98 -9.36 -2.51 5.89
N PRO A 99 -9.67 -3.80 6.09
CA PRO A 99 -10.10 -4.68 5.02
C PRO A 99 -11.31 -4.11 4.27
N TRP A 100 -11.29 -4.18 2.94
CA TRP A 100 -12.32 -3.53 2.12
C TRP A 100 -13.72 -4.07 2.38
N GLN A 101 -13.89 -5.36 2.68
CA GLN A 101 -15.20 -5.93 2.99
C GLN A 101 -15.79 -5.33 4.26
N GLU A 102 -14.98 -5.19 5.32
CA GLU A 102 -15.43 -4.57 6.57
C GLU A 102 -15.82 -3.11 6.37
N PHE A 103 -15.04 -2.39 5.56
CA PHE A 103 -15.35 -1.01 5.21
C PHE A 103 -16.66 -0.90 4.42
N LEU A 104 -16.85 -1.78 3.42
CA LEU A 104 -18.03 -1.76 2.57
C LEU A 104 -19.31 -2.08 3.36
N ASN A 105 -19.25 -3.03 4.31
CA ASN A 105 -20.34 -3.34 5.23
C ASN A 105 -20.76 -2.15 6.11
N LYS A 106 -19.84 -1.22 6.40
CA LYS A 106 -20.16 0.04 7.10
C LYS A 106 -20.73 1.10 6.17
N LYS A 107 -20.46 1.01 4.86
CA LYS A 107 -20.82 2.01 3.85
C LYS A 107 -22.19 1.82 3.22
N CYS A 108 -22.66 0.60 3.12
CA CYS A 108 -23.94 0.27 2.51
C CYS A 108 -24.42 -1.11 2.95
N ASP A 109 -25.70 -1.35 2.79
CA ASP A 109 -26.38 -2.59 3.11
C ASP A 109 -27.24 -3.09 1.93
N GLY A 110 -27.95 -4.21 2.17
CA GLY A 110 -28.92 -4.76 1.23
C GLY A 110 -28.37 -5.09 -0.16
N GLU A 111 -29.16 -4.80 -1.19
CA GLU A 111 -28.80 -5.12 -2.58
C GLU A 111 -27.64 -4.26 -3.10
N VAL A 112 -27.49 -3.03 -2.60
CA VAL A 112 -26.37 -2.14 -2.98
C VAL A 112 -25.04 -2.74 -2.51
N LEU A 113 -24.99 -3.26 -1.28
CA LEU A 113 -23.82 -3.96 -0.75
C LEU A 113 -23.45 -5.16 -1.62
N LYS A 114 -24.42 -6.03 -1.93
CA LYS A 114 -24.19 -7.23 -2.77
C LYS A 114 -23.67 -6.85 -4.16
N LEU A 115 -24.28 -5.86 -4.80
CA LEU A 115 -23.85 -5.38 -6.13
C LEU A 115 -22.40 -4.90 -6.11
N ARG A 116 -22.01 -4.13 -5.09
CA ARG A 116 -20.64 -3.61 -4.95
C ARG A 116 -19.63 -4.72 -4.65
N ILE A 117 -19.96 -5.66 -3.76
CA ILE A 117 -19.12 -6.83 -3.48
C ILE A 117 -18.90 -7.63 -4.76
N ASN A 118 -19.96 -7.92 -5.52
CA ASN A 118 -19.87 -8.69 -6.76
C ASN A 118 -18.99 -7.97 -7.78
N ARG A 119 -19.19 -6.67 -7.98
CA ARG A 119 -18.37 -5.86 -8.91
C ARG A 119 -16.88 -5.88 -8.55
N ILE A 120 -16.55 -5.80 -7.25
CA ILE A 120 -15.17 -5.87 -6.77
C ILE A 120 -14.58 -7.26 -7.02
N ASN A 121 -15.31 -8.32 -6.68
CA ASN A 121 -14.86 -9.69 -6.88
C ASN A 121 -14.68 -10.01 -8.37
N ASP A 122 -15.58 -9.55 -9.22
CA ASP A 122 -15.48 -9.68 -10.67
C ASP A 122 -14.25 -8.95 -11.22
N PHE A 123 -13.94 -7.76 -10.67
CA PHE A 123 -12.73 -7.03 -11.01
C PHE A 123 -11.47 -7.82 -10.63
N VAL A 124 -11.37 -8.24 -9.36
CA VAL A 124 -10.25 -9.03 -8.82
C VAL A 124 -10.03 -10.28 -9.68
N LYS A 125 -11.11 -11.00 -9.99
CA LYS A 125 -11.09 -12.22 -10.81
C LYS A 125 -10.68 -11.93 -12.26
N SER A 126 -11.25 -10.90 -12.89
CA SER A 126 -10.93 -10.52 -14.27
C SER A 126 -9.47 -10.09 -14.45
N MET A 127 -8.90 -9.49 -13.39
CA MET A 127 -7.50 -9.11 -13.33
C MET A 127 -6.60 -10.26 -12.87
N LYS A 128 -7.14 -11.46 -12.62
CA LYS A 128 -6.42 -12.66 -12.15
C LYS A 128 -5.61 -12.42 -10.87
N TYR A 129 -6.08 -11.55 -9.98
CA TYR A 129 -5.39 -11.25 -8.72
C TYR A 129 -5.72 -12.31 -7.68
N ASP A 130 -4.71 -12.83 -6.97
CA ASP A 130 -4.90 -13.85 -5.94
C ASP A 130 -4.81 -13.18 -4.57
N PRO A 131 -5.93 -13.05 -3.84
CA PRO A 131 -5.94 -12.45 -2.51
C PRO A 131 -5.23 -13.31 -1.46
N ASN A 132 -4.89 -14.56 -1.76
CA ASN A 132 -4.25 -15.50 -0.83
C ASN A 132 -2.73 -15.60 -1.05
N LEU A 133 -2.15 -14.76 -1.91
CA LEU A 133 -0.70 -14.71 -2.08
C LEU A 133 -0.02 -14.44 -0.73
N ASN A 134 0.70 -15.43 -0.23
CA ASN A 134 1.38 -15.35 1.05
C ASN A 134 2.85 -14.95 0.87
N LEU A 135 3.23 -13.81 1.46
CA LEU A 135 4.59 -13.27 1.43
C LEU A 135 5.16 -13.06 2.85
N HIS A 136 4.50 -13.59 3.88
CA HIS A 136 4.84 -13.29 5.28
C HIS A 136 6.28 -13.63 5.63
N ASP A 137 6.76 -14.82 5.27
CA ASP A 137 8.14 -15.24 5.56
C ASP A 137 9.17 -14.25 5.01
N TYR A 138 9.00 -13.79 3.77
CA TYR A 138 9.92 -12.84 3.12
C TYR A 138 9.78 -11.43 3.71
N ALA A 139 8.55 -10.98 3.94
CA ALA A 139 8.26 -9.64 4.43
C ALA A 139 8.70 -9.47 5.89
N ASP A 140 8.49 -10.46 6.74
CA ASP A 140 8.88 -10.43 8.15
C ASP A 140 10.39 -10.41 8.30
N ASN A 141 11.11 -11.23 7.53
CA ASN A 141 12.58 -11.19 7.48
C ASN A 141 13.06 -9.80 7.03
N LEU A 142 12.56 -9.29 5.90
CA LEU A 142 12.92 -7.95 5.42
C LEU A 142 12.67 -6.86 6.47
N TYR A 143 11.51 -6.88 7.13
CA TYR A 143 11.16 -5.90 8.14
C TYR A 143 12.14 -5.90 9.32
N ASN A 144 12.50 -7.10 9.79
CA ASN A 144 13.41 -7.28 10.92
C ASN A 144 14.84 -6.88 10.54
N ASP A 145 15.34 -7.39 9.41
CA ASP A 145 16.71 -7.18 8.92
C ASP A 145 16.98 -5.70 8.66
N VAL A 146 16.09 -5.03 7.90
CA VAL A 146 16.24 -3.59 7.62
C VAL A 146 16.23 -2.78 8.91
N GLY A 147 15.36 -3.15 9.84
CA GLY A 147 15.27 -2.47 11.12
C GLY A 147 16.56 -2.62 11.93
N GLU A 148 17.13 -3.82 11.99
CA GLU A 148 18.36 -4.10 12.72
C GLU A 148 19.57 -3.40 12.10
N VAL A 149 19.72 -3.50 10.77
CA VAL A 149 20.79 -2.83 10.03
C VAL A 149 20.73 -1.32 10.23
N ALA A 150 19.55 -0.71 10.07
CA ALA A 150 19.38 0.72 10.25
C ALA A 150 19.69 1.17 11.69
N SER A 151 19.21 0.43 12.69
CA SER A 151 19.47 0.74 14.10
C SER A 151 20.96 0.65 14.43
N THR A 152 21.65 -0.36 13.91
CA THR A 152 23.09 -0.56 14.11
C THR A 152 23.89 0.58 13.50
N LEU A 153 23.57 0.98 12.27
CA LEU A 153 24.24 2.10 11.60
C LEU A 153 23.99 3.43 12.32
N ILE A 154 22.76 3.70 12.76
CA ILE A 154 22.43 4.91 13.52
C ILE A 154 23.23 4.96 14.83
N ARG A 155 23.27 3.86 15.59
CA ARG A 155 24.04 3.77 16.85
C ARG A 155 25.54 3.97 16.61
N LEU A 156 26.08 3.38 15.54
CA LEU A 156 27.48 3.55 15.16
C LEU A 156 27.80 5.03 14.86
N ARG A 157 26.99 5.69 14.03
CA ARG A 157 27.18 7.09 13.67
C ARG A 157 26.98 8.02 14.87
N TYR A 158 26.02 7.71 15.74
CA TYR A 158 25.81 8.42 17.00
C TYR A 158 27.05 8.37 17.88
N SER A 159 27.62 7.18 18.13
CA SER A 159 28.83 7.04 18.95
C SER A 159 30.03 7.79 18.36
N GLN A 160 30.19 7.77 17.03
CA GLN A 160 31.23 8.55 16.34
C GLN A 160 31.05 10.06 16.52
N ALA A 161 29.82 10.56 16.39
CA ALA A 161 29.50 11.97 16.60
C ALA A 161 29.71 12.38 18.07
N GLU A 162 29.22 11.58 19.01
CA GLU A 162 29.38 11.81 20.45
C GLU A 162 30.85 11.93 20.84
N ASN A 163 31.70 10.99 20.39
CA ASN A 163 33.13 11.02 20.68
C ASN A 163 33.82 12.26 20.10
N SER A 164 33.43 12.68 18.89
CA SER A 164 33.98 13.86 18.24
C SER A 164 33.58 15.15 18.97
N ILE A 165 32.32 15.24 19.40
CA ILE A 165 31.81 16.37 20.19
C ILE A 165 32.53 16.45 21.54
N LYS A 166 32.70 15.33 22.25
CA LYS A 166 33.44 15.29 23.54
C LYS A 166 34.87 15.83 23.38
N LYS A 167 35.60 15.40 22.34
CA LYS A 167 36.95 15.91 22.05
C LYS A 167 36.97 17.41 21.77
N LEU A 168 36.02 17.90 20.97
CA LEU A 168 35.91 19.32 20.65
C LEU A 168 35.69 20.17 21.92
N LEU A 169 34.80 19.73 22.81
CA LEU A 169 34.48 20.45 24.05
C LEU A 169 35.63 20.39 25.07
N GLN A 170 36.42 19.32 25.10
CA GLN A 170 37.61 19.21 25.95
C GLN A 170 38.75 20.13 25.50
N ASN A 171 38.89 20.38 24.20
CA ASN A 171 39.95 21.24 23.65
C ASN A 171 39.63 22.75 23.73
N ASN A 172 38.39 23.11 24.08
CA ASN A 172 37.93 24.50 24.20
C ASN A 172 37.86 24.99 25.67
N ASN A 173 38.29 24.15 26.63
CA ASN A 173 38.53 24.48 28.03
C ASN A 173 40.04 24.47 28.31
#